data_AF-A0AAD5T3G3-F1
#
_entry.id   AF-A0AAD5T3G3-F1
#
_cell.length_a   1.000
_cell.length_b   1.000
_cell.length_c   1.000
_cell.angle_alpha   90.00
_cell.angle_beta   90.00
_cell.angle_gamma   90.00
#
_symmetry.space_group_name_H-M   'P 1'
#
loop_
_entity.id
_entity.type
_entity.pdbx_description
1 polymer ?
#
loop_
_entity_poly.entity_id
_entity_poly.type
_entity_poly.pdbx_seq_one_letter_code
_entity_poly.pdbx_strand_id
1 'polypeptide(L)'
;MTERKANPVENRKNLWGKLREPHSHAQVASISVGLGAAIGLGVGAAIWASQPFRLIGLYIAFLGLFHFLEYLTTAMHRHDVGINSFVLDHSPQYHFAMAFGFVEYYIEAFFWPEFKQLDWITLPAVAIVLFFQIIRSLAMVTAGANFTHLIAFKKEDNHVLVTDGIYK
;
A
#
# COMPACT_ATOMS: atom_id res chain seq x y z
N MET A 1 12.60 35.43 36.36
CA MET A 1 11.58 36.03 35.49
C MET A 1 12.24 36.34 34.15
N THR A 2 12.12 35.43 33.19
CA THR A 2 12.36 35.68 31.76
C THR A 2 11.67 34.54 31.00
N GLU A 3 10.35 34.67 30.83
CA GLU A 3 9.63 33.93 29.79
C GLU A 3 10.26 34.31 28.45
N ARG A 4 10.93 33.35 27.80
CA ARG A 4 11.18 33.45 26.37
C ARG A 4 9.82 33.34 25.67
N LYS A 5 9.23 34.48 25.34
CA LYS A 5 8.08 34.54 24.43
C LYS A 5 8.51 33.89 23.12
N ALA A 6 7.89 32.77 22.79
CA ALA A 6 8.05 32.12 21.49
C ALA A 6 7.67 33.15 20.40
N ASN A 7 8.56 33.30 19.42
CA ASN A 7 8.42 34.28 18.35
C ASN A 7 7.25 33.84 17.45
N PRO A 8 6.20 34.67 17.23
CA PRO A 8 4.99 34.25 16.50
C PRO A 8 5.23 33.92 15.01
N VAL A 9 6.43 34.22 14.49
CA VAL A 9 6.78 34.11 13.08
C VAL A 9 7.25 32.70 12.70
N GLU A 10 7.65 31.87 13.66
CA GLU A 10 8.19 30.53 13.39
C GLU A 10 7.10 29.48 13.10
N ASN A 11 5.82 29.84 13.26
CA ASN A 11 4.68 28.93 13.08
C ASN A 11 3.84 29.21 11.83
N ARG A 12 4.47 29.66 10.74
CA ARG A 12 3.85 29.64 9.40
C ARG A 12 4.56 28.64 8.50
N LYS A 13 4.38 27.35 8.78
CA LYS A 13 4.58 26.33 7.74
C LYS A 13 3.59 26.65 6.62
N ASN A 14 4.12 27.05 5.46
CA ASN A 14 3.35 27.19 4.23
C ASN A 14 2.63 25.87 3.92
N LEU A 15 1.61 25.89 3.05
CA LEU A 15 0.83 24.68 2.69
C LEU A 15 1.77 23.50 2.37
N TRP A 16 2.84 23.78 1.64
CA TRP A 16 3.91 22.84 1.26
C TRP A 16 4.69 22.26 2.45
N GLY A 17 4.91 23.03 3.51
CA GLY A 17 5.57 22.58 4.75
C GLY A 17 4.68 21.70 5.61
N LYS A 18 3.37 22.01 5.69
CA LYS A 18 2.38 21.12 6.33
C LYS A 18 2.20 19.82 5.57
N LEU A 19 2.34 19.84 4.24
CA LEU A 19 2.34 18.66 3.38
C LEU A 19 3.62 17.82 3.48
N ARG A 20 4.63 18.22 4.26
CA ARG A 20 5.92 17.51 4.38
C ARG A 20 6.18 16.94 5.77
N GLU A 21 5.28 17.13 6.72
CA GLU A 21 5.45 16.52 8.05
C GLU A 21 5.20 15.01 7.98
N PRO A 22 6.07 14.18 8.58
CA PRO A 22 5.72 12.79 8.84
C PRO A 22 4.45 12.82 9.70
N HIS A 23 3.40 12.11 9.27
CA HIS A 23 2.02 12.14 9.82
C HIS A 23 1.12 13.31 9.36
N SER A 24 1.45 14.01 8.28
CA SER A 24 0.51 14.98 7.70
C SER A 24 -0.75 14.27 7.19
N HIS A 25 -1.90 14.52 7.85
CA HIS A 25 -3.20 14.01 7.40
C HIS A 25 -3.50 14.33 5.93
N ALA A 26 -2.98 15.46 5.44
CA ALA A 26 -3.13 15.86 4.04
C ALA A 26 -2.36 14.92 3.09
N GLN A 27 -1.18 14.42 3.47
CA GLN A 27 -0.45 13.42 2.68
C GLN A 27 -1.20 12.10 2.67
N VAL A 28 -1.67 11.63 3.84
CA VAL A 28 -2.44 10.38 3.96
C VAL A 28 -3.70 10.44 3.09
N ALA A 29 -4.44 11.55 3.13
CA ALA A 29 -5.62 11.76 2.30
C ALA A 29 -5.26 11.75 0.81
N SER A 30 -4.19 12.45 0.42
CA SER A 30 -3.73 12.51 -0.98
C SER A 30 -3.34 11.12 -1.51
N ILE A 31 -2.57 10.35 -0.73
CA ILE A 31 -2.17 8.99 -1.10
C ILE A 31 -3.40 8.08 -1.19
N SER A 32 -4.30 8.13 -0.21
CA SER A 32 -5.53 7.34 -0.20
C SER A 32 -6.40 7.61 -1.42
N VAL A 33 -6.55 8.88 -1.80
CA VAL A 33 -7.28 9.27 -3.03
C VAL A 33 -6.57 8.75 -4.27
N GLY A 34 -5.24 8.86 -4.34
CA GLY A 34 -4.45 8.33 -5.45
C GLY A 34 -4.59 6.81 -5.61
N LEU A 35 -4.52 6.06 -4.50
CA LEU A 35 -4.75 4.61 -4.50
C LEU A 35 -6.19 4.26 -4.88
N GLY A 36 -7.17 4.98 -4.34
CA GLY A 36 -8.59 4.80 -4.71
C GLY A 36 -8.84 5.05 -6.19
N ALA A 37 -8.22 6.08 -6.78
CA ALA A 37 -8.27 6.34 -8.22
C ALA A 37 -7.59 5.22 -9.02
N ALA A 38 -6.43 4.73 -8.59
CA ALA A 38 -5.75 3.61 -9.24
C ALA A 38 -6.60 2.33 -9.22
N ILE A 39 -7.25 2.03 -8.08
CA ILE A 39 -8.18 0.91 -7.95
C ILE A 39 -9.38 1.09 -8.89
N GLY A 40 -10.03 2.25 -8.86
CA GLY A 40 -11.20 2.54 -9.69
C GLY A 40 -10.90 2.47 -11.18
N LEU A 41 -9.80 3.09 -11.62
CA LEU A 41 -9.35 3.04 -13.02
C LEU A 41 -8.90 1.63 -13.42
N GLY A 42 -8.22 0.90 -12.54
CA GLY A 42 -7.78 -0.47 -12.78
C GLY A 42 -8.96 -1.43 -12.95
N VAL A 43 -9.95 -1.37 -12.07
CA VAL A 43 -11.21 -2.14 -12.20
C VAL A 43 -11.98 -1.73 -13.45
N GLY A 44 -12.07 -0.43 -13.73
CA GLY A 44 -12.68 0.09 -14.96
C GLY A 44 -12.01 -0.48 -16.21
N ALA A 45 -10.68 -0.46 -16.27
CA ALA A 45 -9.92 -1.02 -17.38
C ALA A 45 -10.11 -2.54 -17.50
N ALA A 46 -10.12 -3.27 -16.39
CA ALA A 46 -10.37 -4.71 -16.36
C ALA A 46 -11.70 -5.11 -17.00
N ILE A 47 -12.75 -4.30 -16.78
CA ILE A 47 -14.10 -4.59 -17.28
C ILE A 47 -14.29 -4.06 -18.72
N TRP A 48 -13.84 -2.84 -18.99
CA TRP A 48 -14.28 -2.08 -20.18
C TRP A 48 -13.20 -1.91 -21.25
N ALA A 49 -11.91 -2.02 -20.93
CA ALA A 49 -10.85 -1.80 -21.91
C ALA A 49 -10.75 -2.95 -22.93
N SER A 50 -10.00 -2.78 -24.01
CA SER A 50 -9.59 -3.88 -24.87
C SER A 50 -8.41 -4.63 -24.27
N GLN A 51 -8.16 -5.84 -24.75
CA GLN A 51 -6.92 -6.56 -24.43
C GLN A 51 -5.75 -5.87 -25.13
N PRO A 52 -4.58 -5.72 -24.49
CA PRO A 52 -4.13 -6.31 -23.21
C PRO A 52 -4.45 -5.46 -21.97
N PHE A 53 -5.16 -4.33 -22.09
CA PHE A 53 -5.30 -3.37 -20.99
C PHE A 53 -6.15 -3.86 -19.81
N ARG A 54 -6.88 -4.97 -19.99
CA ARG A 54 -7.70 -5.53 -18.92
C ARG A 54 -6.86 -6.17 -17.82
N LEU A 55 -5.86 -6.98 -18.18
CA LEU A 55 -4.99 -7.67 -17.22
C LEU A 55 -4.13 -6.68 -16.43
N ILE A 56 -3.56 -5.67 -17.10
CA ILE A 56 -2.80 -4.63 -16.41
C ILE A 56 -3.70 -3.77 -15.50
N GLY A 57 -4.96 -3.56 -15.89
CA GLY A 57 -5.98 -2.94 -15.05
C GLY A 57 -6.22 -3.73 -13.77
N LEU A 58 -6.40 -5.06 -13.86
CA LEU A 58 -6.53 -5.92 -12.67
C LEU A 58 -5.28 -5.85 -11.78
N TYR A 59 -4.09 -5.90 -12.37
CA TYR A 59 -2.83 -5.80 -11.62
C TYR A 59 -2.73 -4.49 -10.84
N ILE A 60 -3.01 -3.34 -11.49
CA ILE A 60 -3.00 -2.02 -10.84
C ILE A 60 -4.06 -1.95 -9.73
N ALA A 61 -5.24 -2.54 -9.96
CA ALA A 61 -6.29 -2.58 -8.94
C ALA A 61 -5.88 -3.37 -7.70
N PHE A 62 -5.30 -4.57 -7.87
CA PHE A 62 -4.83 -5.37 -6.73
C PHE A 62 -3.65 -4.72 -6.02
N LEU A 63 -2.70 -4.14 -6.75
CA LEU A 63 -1.57 -3.43 -6.16
C LEU A 63 -2.05 -2.22 -5.32
N GLY A 64 -2.98 -1.44 -5.86
CA GLY A 64 -3.59 -0.33 -5.13
C GLY A 64 -4.35 -0.79 -3.88
N LEU A 65 -5.12 -1.87 -4.00
CA LEU A 65 -5.86 -2.46 -2.88
C LEU A 65 -4.92 -2.98 -1.78
N PHE A 66 -3.83 -3.65 -2.15
CA PHE A 66 -2.80 -4.11 -1.22
C PHE A 66 -2.27 -2.94 -0.38
N HIS A 67 -1.76 -1.89 -1.03
CA HIS A 67 -1.19 -0.73 -0.32
C HIS A 67 -2.20 0.00 0.56
N PHE A 68 -3.46 0.07 0.12
CA PHE A 68 -4.53 0.65 0.92
C PHE A 68 -4.86 -0.20 2.15
N LEU A 69 -4.99 -1.52 1.99
CA LEU A 69 -5.30 -2.43 3.10
C LEU A 69 -4.16 -2.49 4.13
N GLU A 70 -2.90 -2.40 3.69
CA GLU A 70 -1.75 -2.27 4.59
C GLU A 70 -1.90 -1.08 5.53
N TYR A 71 -2.18 0.10 4.97
CA TYR A 71 -2.36 1.31 5.76
C TYR A 71 -3.59 1.20 6.65
N LEU A 72 -4.72 0.77 6.11
CA LEU A 72 -5.99 0.71 6.84
C LEU A 72 -5.90 -0.23 8.05
N THR A 73 -5.41 -1.45 7.85
CA THR A 73 -5.28 -2.44 8.93
C THR A 73 -4.30 -1.97 10.00
N THR A 74 -3.21 -1.30 9.61
CA THR A 74 -2.26 -0.71 10.57
C THR A 74 -2.89 0.44 11.36
N ALA A 75 -3.58 1.35 10.66
CA ALA A 75 -4.26 2.50 11.29
C ALA A 75 -5.36 2.09 12.28
N MET A 76 -5.97 0.93 12.09
CA MET A 76 -6.98 0.39 13.02
C MET A 76 -6.39 -0.09 14.36
N HIS A 77 -5.12 -0.47 14.40
CA HIS A 77 -4.53 -1.13 15.58
C HIS A 77 -3.33 -0.39 16.17
N ARG A 78 -2.74 0.56 15.45
CA ARG A 78 -1.56 1.31 15.88
C ARG A 78 -1.82 2.82 15.91
N HIS A 79 -1.26 3.48 16.92
CA HIS A 79 -1.35 4.93 17.09
C HIS A 79 -0.22 5.70 16.38
N ASP A 80 0.90 5.05 16.10
CA ASP A 80 2.09 5.61 15.45
C ASP A 80 2.06 5.43 13.92
N VAL A 81 0.85 5.30 13.34
CA VAL A 81 0.67 5.11 11.90
C VAL A 81 1.16 6.35 11.13
N GLY A 82 2.02 6.11 10.14
CA GLY A 82 2.54 7.15 9.24
C GLY A 82 2.36 6.78 7.77
N ILE A 83 2.78 7.67 6.87
CA ILE A 83 2.72 7.46 5.41
C ILE A 83 3.47 6.20 4.97
N ASN A 84 4.50 5.79 5.71
CA ASN A 84 5.28 4.58 5.41
C ASN A 84 4.43 3.30 5.58
N SER A 85 3.33 3.36 6.32
CA SER A 85 2.42 2.21 6.53
C SER A 85 1.62 1.86 5.27
N PHE A 86 1.60 2.72 4.24
CA PHE A 86 1.12 2.33 2.91
C PHE A 86 2.09 1.36 2.21
N VAL A 87 3.32 1.24 2.70
CA VAL A 87 4.38 0.37 2.15
C VAL A 87 4.67 0.68 0.68
N LEU A 88 4.53 1.95 0.30
CA LEU A 88 4.80 2.42 -1.07
C LEU A 88 6.30 2.60 -1.33
N ASP A 89 7.04 3.04 -0.31
CA ASP A 89 8.49 3.21 -0.38
C ASP A 89 9.15 2.00 0.26
N HIS A 90 9.82 1.18 -0.56
CA HIS A 90 10.41 -0.08 -0.12
C HIS A 90 11.92 -0.07 -0.32
N SER A 91 12.35 -0.02 -1.57
CA SER A 91 13.75 0.17 -1.95
C SER A 91 13.84 0.58 -3.43
N PRO A 92 14.91 1.26 -3.85
CA PRO A 92 15.13 1.54 -5.27
C PRO A 92 15.09 0.27 -6.13
N GLN A 93 15.62 -0.85 -5.63
CA GLN A 93 15.63 -2.14 -6.33
C GLN A 93 14.22 -2.67 -6.55
N TYR A 94 13.34 -2.54 -5.55
CA TYR A 94 11.93 -2.91 -5.69
C TYR A 94 11.24 -2.09 -6.79
N HIS A 95 11.49 -0.77 -6.83
CA HIS A 95 10.93 0.10 -7.87
C HIS A 95 11.47 -0.25 -9.27
N PHE A 96 12.76 -0.59 -9.38
CA PHE A 96 13.31 -1.09 -10.65
C PHE A 96 12.66 -2.41 -11.07
N ALA A 97 12.49 -3.37 -10.15
CA ALA A 97 11.83 -4.63 -10.46
C ALA A 97 10.39 -4.42 -10.95
N MET A 98 9.64 -3.52 -10.30
CA MET A 98 8.29 -3.17 -10.74
C MET A 98 8.28 -2.50 -12.12
N ALA A 99 9.20 -1.56 -12.37
CA ALA A 99 9.34 -0.92 -13.68
C ALA A 99 9.70 -1.92 -14.78
N PHE A 100 10.63 -2.86 -14.51
CA PHE A 100 10.98 -3.92 -15.44
C PHE A 100 9.80 -4.85 -15.71
N GLY A 101 9.03 -5.23 -14.70
CA GLY A 101 7.82 -6.04 -14.89
C GLY A 101 6.76 -5.34 -15.77
N PHE A 102 6.59 -4.03 -15.62
CA PHE A 102 5.73 -3.25 -16.53
C PHE A 102 6.28 -3.23 -17.96
N VAL A 103 7.58 -2.99 -18.14
CA VAL A 103 8.21 -2.98 -19.46
C VAL A 103 8.10 -4.35 -20.13
N GLU A 104 8.42 -5.42 -19.41
CA GLU A 104 8.25 -6.80 -19.85
C GLU A 104 6.82 -7.07 -20.28
N TYR A 105 5.83 -6.69 -19.45
CA TYR A 105 4.42 -6.86 -19.79
C TYR A 105 4.06 -6.22 -21.13
N TYR A 106 4.49 -4.97 -21.39
CA TYR A 106 4.17 -4.28 -22.63
C TYR A 106 4.94 -4.82 -23.84
N ILE A 107 6.19 -5.26 -23.66
CA ILE A 107 6.97 -5.94 -24.70
C ILE A 107 6.25 -7.24 -25.08
N GLU A 108 5.88 -8.07 -24.11
CA GLU A 108 5.16 -9.32 -24.36
C GLU A 108 3.79 -9.07 -24.97
N ALA A 109 3.06 -8.06 -24.52
CA ALA A 109 1.77 -7.71 -25.10
C ALA A 109 1.87 -7.27 -26.56
N PHE A 110 3.00 -6.69 -26.97
CA PHE A 110 3.24 -6.26 -28.35
C PHE A 110 3.64 -7.44 -29.25
N PHE A 111 4.53 -8.31 -28.80
CA PHE A 111 5.03 -9.43 -29.61
C PHE A 111 4.14 -10.69 -29.53
N TRP A 112 3.50 -10.94 -28.38
CA TRP A 112 2.67 -12.12 -28.08
C TRP A 112 1.37 -11.73 -27.37
N PRO A 113 0.47 -10.99 -28.05
CA PRO A 113 -0.79 -10.51 -27.47
C PRO A 113 -1.72 -11.65 -26.99
N GLU A 114 -1.54 -12.87 -27.50
CA GLU A 114 -2.29 -14.06 -27.08
C GLU A 114 -2.04 -14.43 -25.62
N PHE A 115 -0.85 -14.12 -25.07
CA PHE A 115 -0.53 -14.39 -23.66
C PHE A 115 -1.09 -13.34 -22.71
N LYS A 116 -1.55 -12.19 -23.22
CA LYS A 116 -2.08 -11.08 -22.41
C LYS A 116 -3.59 -10.95 -22.52
N GLN A 117 -4.26 -12.09 -22.57
CA GLN A 117 -5.71 -12.21 -22.60
C GLN A 117 -6.24 -12.57 -21.21
N LEU A 118 -7.42 -12.06 -20.87
CA LEU A 118 -8.19 -12.60 -19.76
C LEU A 118 -8.70 -13.98 -20.16
N ASP A 119 -8.10 -14.99 -19.58
CA ASP A 119 -8.36 -16.38 -19.90
C ASP A 119 -8.69 -17.18 -18.61
N TRP A 120 -8.76 -18.49 -18.76
CA TRP A 120 -9.08 -19.40 -17.66
C TRP A 120 -8.02 -19.42 -16.55
N ILE A 121 -6.78 -18.98 -16.81
CA ILE A 121 -5.70 -18.87 -15.80
C ILE A 121 -5.89 -17.64 -14.91
N THR A 122 -6.57 -16.62 -15.42
CA THR A 122 -6.80 -15.37 -14.67
C THR A 122 -7.62 -15.62 -13.40
N LEU A 123 -8.65 -16.46 -13.46
CA LEU A 123 -9.52 -16.74 -12.31
C LEU A 123 -8.77 -17.36 -11.11
N PRO A 124 -8.00 -18.44 -11.26
CA PRO A 124 -7.21 -18.97 -10.15
C PRO A 124 -6.13 -17.98 -9.68
N ALA A 125 -5.54 -17.18 -10.57
CA ALA A 125 -4.57 -16.14 -10.16
C ALA A 125 -5.23 -15.08 -9.26
N VAL A 126 -6.43 -14.60 -9.62
CA VAL A 126 -7.21 -13.67 -8.79
C VAL A 126 -7.55 -14.30 -7.44
N ALA A 127 -7.99 -15.57 -7.43
CA ALA A 127 -8.31 -16.27 -6.20
C ALA A 127 -7.11 -16.38 -5.25
N ILE A 128 -5.92 -16.68 -5.80
CA ILE A 128 -4.66 -16.76 -5.04
C ILE A 128 -4.30 -15.39 -4.44
N VAL A 129 -4.36 -14.32 -5.22
CA VAL A 129 -4.05 -12.96 -4.73
C VAL A 129 -4.99 -12.57 -3.58
N LEU A 130 -6.30 -12.78 -3.75
CA LEU A 130 -7.29 -12.47 -2.71
C LEU A 130 -7.07 -13.34 -1.45
N PHE A 131 -6.83 -14.63 -1.63
CA PHE A 131 -6.58 -15.55 -0.52
C PHE A 131 -5.38 -15.13 0.33
N PHE A 132 -4.24 -14.82 -0.30
CA PHE A 132 -3.05 -14.37 0.43
C PHE A 132 -3.21 -12.97 1.01
N GLN A 133 -3.95 -12.08 0.36
CA GLN A 133 -4.29 -10.78 0.95
C GLN A 133 -5.14 -10.95 2.22
N ILE A 134 -6.11 -11.86 2.21
CA ILE A 134 -6.93 -12.18 3.40
C ILE A 134 -6.05 -12.72 4.52
N ILE A 135 -5.19 -13.70 4.23
CA ILE A 135 -4.22 -14.23 5.22
C ILE A 135 -3.38 -13.12 5.82
N ARG A 136 -2.84 -12.24 4.98
CA ARG A 136 -2.01 -11.11 5.41
C ARG A 136 -2.78 -10.17 6.33
N SER A 137 -3.96 -9.72 5.92
CA SER A 137 -4.80 -8.84 6.74
C SER A 137 -5.23 -9.51 8.04
N LEU A 138 -5.56 -10.81 8.03
CA LEU A 138 -5.87 -11.57 9.24
C LEU A 138 -4.67 -11.62 10.19
N ALA A 139 -3.47 -11.90 9.69
CA ALA A 139 -2.25 -11.90 10.51
C ALA A 139 -1.96 -10.53 11.14
N MET A 140 -2.18 -9.44 10.40
CA MET A 140 -2.03 -8.08 10.93
C MET A 140 -3.09 -7.77 12.00
N VAL A 141 -4.34 -8.16 11.77
CA VAL A 141 -5.44 -7.96 12.72
C VAL A 141 -5.22 -8.78 14.00
N THR A 142 -4.84 -10.06 13.86
CA THR A 142 -4.56 -10.93 15.01
C THR A 142 -3.36 -10.43 15.81
N ALA A 143 -2.31 -9.92 15.15
CA ALA A 143 -1.17 -9.33 15.86
C ALA A 143 -1.49 -7.97 16.49
N GLY A 144 -2.41 -7.20 15.89
CA GLY A 144 -2.86 -5.91 16.39
C GLY A 144 -1.73 -4.92 16.59
N ALA A 145 -1.65 -4.32 17.78
CA ALA A 145 -0.60 -3.36 18.15
C ALA A 145 0.82 -3.97 18.14
N ASN A 146 0.93 -5.32 18.20
CA ASN A 146 2.22 -6.02 18.16
C ASN A 146 2.80 -6.15 16.74
N PHE A 147 2.00 -5.87 15.69
CA PHE A 147 2.48 -5.90 14.31
C PHE A 147 3.28 -4.65 13.99
N THR A 148 4.47 -4.79 13.40
CA THR A 148 5.27 -3.69 12.84
C THR A 148 5.71 -4.02 11.42
N HIS A 149 5.69 -3.04 10.51
CA HIS A 149 6.26 -3.22 9.17
C HIS A 149 7.79 -3.38 9.19
N LEU A 150 8.45 -2.78 10.19
CA LEU A 150 9.89 -2.88 10.41
C LEU A 150 10.17 -3.83 11.56
N ILE A 151 11.27 -4.59 11.46
CA ILE A 151 11.70 -5.48 12.54
C ILE A 151 12.10 -4.62 13.75
N ALA A 152 11.44 -4.86 14.88
CA ALA A 152 11.76 -4.20 16.14
C ALA A 152 12.97 -4.89 16.80
N PHE A 153 14.06 -4.14 16.98
CA PHE A 153 15.27 -4.63 17.68
C PHE A 153 15.20 -4.46 19.20
N LYS A 154 14.22 -3.70 19.68
CA LYS A 154 13.97 -3.46 21.11
C LYS A 154 12.53 -3.82 21.43
N LYS A 155 12.32 -4.51 22.55
CA LYS A 155 10.98 -4.81 23.06
C LYS A 155 10.36 -3.56 23.68
N GLU A 156 9.14 -3.23 23.26
CA GLU A 156 8.29 -2.22 23.91
C GLU A 156 7.52 -2.83 25.08
N ASP A 157 7.14 -2.02 26.06
CA ASP A 157 6.51 -2.49 27.31
C ASP A 157 5.16 -3.20 27.08
N ASN A 158 4.43 -2.77 26.05
CA ASN A 158 3.15 -3.33 25.62
C ASN A 158 3.28 -4.45 24.57
N HIS A 159 4.50 -4.79 24.12
CA HIS A 159 4.70 -5.83 23.11
C HIS A 159 4.61 -7.23 23.74
N VAL A 160 3.61 -8.00 23.32
CA VAL A 160 3.34 -9.37 23.77
C VAL A 160 3.46 -10.36 22.62
N LEU A 161 3.82 -11.60 22.96
CA LEU A 161 3.86 -12.69 21.99
C LEU A 161 2.44 -13.13 21.64
N VAL A 162 2.10 -13.09 20.36
CA VAL A 162 0.80 -13.52 19.83
C VAL A 162 0.91 -14.96 19.34
N THR A 163 0.10 -15.86 19.88
CA THR A 163 0.10 -17.31 19.57
C THR A 163 -1.29 -17.86 19.34
N ASP A 164 -2.24 -16.99 18.98
CA ASP A 164 -3.62 -17.31 18.70
C ASP A 164 -3.98 -17.01 17.23
N GLY A 165 -5.20 -17.40 16.85
CA GLY A 165 -5.68 -17.25 15.48
C GLY A 165 -4.77 -17.93 14.45
N ILE A 166 -4.31 -17.14 13.47
CA ILE A 166 -3.47 -17.61 12.36
C ILE A 166 -2.01 -17.90 12.74
N TYR A 167 -1.58 -17.54 13.95
CA TYR A 167 -0.23 -17.79 14.46
C TYR A 167 -0.09 -19.13 15.21
N LYS A 168 -1.08 -20.02 15.09
CA LYS A 168 -1.07 -21.38 15.65
C LYS A 168 -0.67 -22.43 14.63
#